data_AF-A0A930AIP8-F1
#
_entry.id   AF-A0A930AIP8-F1
#
_cell.length_a   1.000
_cell.length_b   1.000
_cell.length_c   1.000
_cell.angle_alpha   90.00
_cell.angle_beta   90.00
_cell.angle_gamma   90.00
#
_symmetry.space_group_name_H-M   'P 1'
#
loop_
_entity.id
_entity.type
_entity.pdbx_description
1 polymer ?
#
loop_
_entity_poly.entity_id
_entity_poly.type
_entity_poly.pdbx_seq_one_letter_code
_entity_poly.pdbx_strand_id
1 'polypeptide(L)'
;PSNILHSMWERGSSFVKKAGTIVLLATVFVWFMQSYGFTENGFGAVEQSESMLAVIGNAIKFIFIPLGWGDWRAAVASITGLVAKENVVGTMGVLYGAGEVAENGWQIFKSMANAFNNNPVAGYSFLAFNLLCAPCFAAIGAIRREMNNGKWTWFAIAYQCSLAYVIALIIYQVGSAVTGNIHPIGLVVAIVCIAAIIWGLVRPGYKEK
;
A
#
# COMPACT_ATOMS: atom_id res chain seq x y z
N PRO A 1 3.40 -40.75 10.46
CA PRO A 1 3.60 -39.37 10.97
C PRO A 1 4.94 -38.71 10.56
N SER A 2 6.08 -39.41 10.65
CA SER A 2 7.42 -38.86 10.33
C SER A 2 7.57 -38.34 8.88
N ASN A 3 7.06 -39.07 7.89
CA ASN A 3 7.16 -38.68 6.47
C ASN A 3 6.35 -37.43 6.10
N ILE A 4 5.25 -37.15 6.82
CA ILE A 4 4.42 -35.96 6.57
C ILE A 4 5.12 -34.71 7.09
N LEU A 5 5.68 -34.76 8.30
CA LEU A 5 6.48 -33.68 8.89
C LEU A 5 7.70 -33.34 8.03
N HIS A 6 8.41 -34.36 7.52
CA HIS A 6 9.54 -34.15 6.63
C HIS A 6 9.11 -33.49 5.31
N SER A 7 8.01 -33.95 4.70
CA SER A 7 7.52 -33.37 3.44
C SER A 7 6.97 -31.96 3.60
N MET A 8 6.34 -31.64 4.75
CA MET A 8 5.93 -30.28 5.10
C MET A 8 7.14 -29.38 5.33
N TRP A 9 8.17 -29.86 6.03
CA TRP A 9 9.41 -29.13 6.29
C TRP A 9 10.17 -28.81 5.02
N GLU A 10 10.28 -29.76 4.10
CA GLU A 10 10.99 -29.60 2.84
C GLU A 10 10.31 -28.56 1.92
N ARG A 11 8.98 -28.61 1.85
CA ARG A 11 8.17 -27.63 1.12
C ARG A 11 8.21 -26.24 1.77
N GLY A 12 8.12 -26.18 3.10
CA GLY A 12 8.18 -24.93 3.87
C GLY A 12 9.56 -24.26 3.76
N SER A 13 10.64 -25.02 3.92
CA SER A 13 12.01 -24.52 3.78
C SER A 13 12.29 -24.00 2.37
N SER A 14 11.79 -24.69 1.33
CA SER A 14 11.91 -24.24 -0.06
C SER A 14 11.17 -22.92 -0.31
N PHE A 15 9.98 -22.75 0.28
CA PHE A 15 9.23 -21.50 0.22
C PHE A 15 9.98 -20.35 0.91
N VAL A 16 10.47 -20.57 2.14
CA VAL A 16 11.21 -19.56 2.90
C VAL A 16 12.47 -19.11 2.15
N LYS A 17 13.24 -20.04 1.58
CA LYS A 17 14.44 -19.70 0.81
C LYS A 17 14.11 -18.83 -0.41
N LYS A 18 13.06 -19.17 -1.18
CA LYS A 18 12.68 -18.39 -2.37
C LYS A 18 12.03 -17.05 -2.03
N ALA A 19 11.11 -17.01 -1.09
CA ALA A 19 10.43 -15.79 -0.67
C ALA A 19 11.39 -14.84 0.05
N GLY A 20 12.24 -15.39 0.94
CA GLY A 20 13.20 -14.62 1.73
C GLY A 20 14.23 -13.89 0.86
N THR A 21 14.77 -14.53 -0.20
CA THR A 21 15.70 -13.85 -1.11
C THR A 21 15.05 -12.66 -1.81
N ILE A 22 13.80 -12.79 -2.25
CA ILE A 22 13.06 -11.69 -2.90
C ILE A 22 12.81 -10.54 -1.93
N VAL A 23 12.37 -10.85 -0.71
CA VAL A 23 12.08 -9.83 0.32
C VAL A 23 13.36 -9.09 0.72
N LEU A 24 14.46 -9.80 0.96
CA LEU A 24 15.74 -9.19 1.32
C LEU A 24 16.25 -8.25 0.21
N LEU A 25 16.22 -8.71 -1.05
CA LEU A 25 16.62 -7.86 -2.17
C LEU A 25 15.72 -6.61 -2.28
N ALA A 26 14.42 -6.77 -2.06
CA ALA A 26 13.48 -5.65 -2.11
C ALA A 26 13.69 -4.66 -0.96
N THR A 27 14.01 -5.11 0.26
CA THR A 27 14.27 -4.21 1.40
C THR A 27 15.58 -3.45 1.24
N VAL A 28 16.64 -4.10 0.76
CA VAL A 28 17.91 -3.42 0.43
C VAL A 28 17.70 -2.38 -0.66
N PHE A 29 16.91 -2.72 -1.68
CA PHE A 29 16.58 -1.79 -2.76
C PHE A 29 15.77 -0.58 -2.27
N VAL A 30 14.75 -0.80 -1.42
CA VAL A 30 13.96 0.29 -0.81
C VAL A 30 14.84 1.17 0.07
N TRP A 31 15.69 0.57 0.90
CA TRP A 31 16.64 1.31 1.74
C TRP A 31 17.59 2.17 0.89
N PHE A 32 18.10 1.62 -0.21
CA PHE A 32 18.95 2.36 -1.14
C PHE A 32 18.22 3.56 -1.75
N MET A 33 16.99 3.36 -2.25
CA MET A 33 16.17 4.46 -2.79
C MET A 33 15.79 5.51 -1.74
N GLN A 34 15.71 5.11 -0.46
CA GLN A 34 15.42 6.00 0.66
C GLN A 34 16.66 6.79 1.12
N SER A 35 17.85 6.20 1.01
CA SER A 35 19.12 6.76 1.49
C SER A 35 19.80 7.65 0.44
N TYR A 36 19.62 7.33 -0.85
CA TYR A 36 20.27 8.04 -1.95
C TYR A 36 19.30 8.91 -2.76
N GLY A 37 19.80 10.06 -3.20
CA GLY A 37 19.07 11.00 -4.07
C GLY A 37 20.02 11.82 -4.93
N PHE A 38 19.45 12.52 -5.92
CA PHE A 38 20.20 13.41 -6.80
C PHE A 38 20.11 14.83 -6.25
N THR A 39 21.22 15.35 -5.74
CA THR A 39 21.35 16.76 -5.33
C THR A 39 22.17 17.53 -6.35
N GLU A 40 22.13 18.87 -6.26
CA GLU A 40 22.86 19.78 -7.17
C GLU A 40 24.39 19.55 -7.19
N ASN A 41 24.95 18.84 -6.21
CA ASN A 41 26.39 18.53 -6.11
C ASN A 41 26.76 17.06 -6.43
N GLY A 42 25.82 16.24 -6.92
CA GLY A 42 26.07 14.85 -7.35
C GLY A 42 25.14 13.81 -6.71
N PHE A 43 25.44 12.53 -6.93
CA PHE A 43 24.74 11.40 -6.30
C PHE A 43 25.34 11.16 -4.92
N GLY A 44 24.53 11.32 -3.86
CA GLY A 44 25.00 11.24 -2.48
C GLY A 44 23.93 10.73 -1.51
N ALA A 45 24.35 10.48 -0.27
CA ALA A 45 23.43 10.22 0.83
C ALA A 45 22.74 11.53 1.21
N VAL A 46 21.42 11.57 1.14
CA VAL A 46 20.63 12.80 1.31
C VAL A 46 19.56 12.60 2.38
N GLU A 47 19.07 13.72 2.91
CA GLU A 47 17.95 13.71 3.84
C GLU A 47 16.70 13.16 3.15
N GLN A 48 15.81 12.53 3.92
CA GLN A 48 14.70 11.73 3.40
C GLN A 48 13.73 12.52 2.51
N SER A 49 13.68 13.85 2.65
CA SER A 49 12.93 14.80 1.84
C SER A 49 13.44 14.95 0.39
N GLU A 50 14.73 14.69 0.14
CA GLU A 50 15.36 14.80 -1.19
C GLU A 50 15.72 13.42 -1.78
N SER A 51 15.36 12.36 -1.07
CA SER A 51 15.56 10.98 -1.54
C SER A 51 14.86 10.73 -2.88
N MET A 52 15.40 9.80 -3.68
CA MET A 52 14.73 9.33 -4.91
C MET A 52 13.29 8.88 -4.62
N LEU A 53 13.08 8.30 -3.44
CA LEU A 53 11.77 7.89 -2.94
C LEU A 53 10.80 9.07 -2.75
N ALA A 54 11.29 10.23 -2.29
CA ALA A 54 10.48 11.44 -2.17
C ALA A 54 10.10 12.05 -3.53
N VAL A 55 10.97 11.93 -4.54
CA VAL A 55 10.63 12.33 -5.93
C VAL A 55 9.50 11.46 -6.48
N ILE A 56 9.60 10.14 -6.30
CA ILE A 56 8.54 9.19 -6.70
C ILE A 56 7.26 9.45 -5.90
N GLY A 57 7.36 9.68 -4.59
CA GLY A 57 6.23 10.03 -3.72
C GLY A 57 5.53 11.30 -4.17
N ASN A 58 6.27 12.35 -4.53
CA ASN A 58 5.71 13.60 -5.04
C ASN A 58 5.06 13.46 -6.41
N ALA A 59 5.56 12.58 -7.28
CA ALA A 59 4.92 12.28 -8.56
C ALA A 59 3.58 11.55 -8.38
N ILE A 60 3.50 10.65 -7.39
CA ILE A 60 2.32 9.80 -7.18
C ILE A 60 1.27 10.46 -6.26
N LYS A 61 1.66 11.46 -5.44
CA LYS A 61 0.76 12.10 -4.47
C LYS A 61 -0.57 12.57 -5.06
N PHE A 62 -0.57 13.01 -6.33
CA PHE A 62 -1.78 13.49 -7.01
C PHE A 62 -2.92 12.47 -7.01
N ILE A 63 -2.60 11.18 -7.11
CA ILE A 63 -3.57 10.09 -7.10
C ILE A 63 -4.17 9.90 -5.69
N PHE A 64 -3.44 10.25 -4.64
CA PHE A 64 -3.85 10.08 -3.23
C PHE A 64 -4.50 11.34 -2.62
N ILE A 65 -4.43 12.50 -3.29
CA ILE A 65 -5.17 13.72 -2.90
C ILE A 65 -6.66 13.44 -2.65
N PRO A 66 -7.40 12.78 -3.56
CA PRO A 66 -8.83 12.54 -3.35
C PRO A 66 -9.13 11.51 -2.26
N LEU A 67 -8.13 10.78 -1.75
CA LEU A 67 -8.28 9.82 -0.64
C LEU A 67 -8.02 10.45 0.74
N GLY A 68 -7.61 11.72 0.78
CA GLY A 68 -7.39 12.47 2.01
C GLY A 68 -5.96 12.47 2.55
N TRP A 69 -5.02 11.82 1.86
CA TRP A 69 -3.64 11.69 2.30
C TRP A 69 -2.65 11.98 1.17
N GLY A 70 -2.77 13.17 0.58
CA GLY A 70 -1.89 13.69 -0.47
C GLY A 70 -0.46 14.05 -0.03
N ASP A 71 0.04 13.45 1.05
CA ASP A 71 1.43 13.58 1.48
C ASP A 71 2.31 12.55 0.75
N TRP A 72 3.50 12.99 0.32
CA TRP A 72 4.48 12.12 -0.32
C TRP A 72 4.92 10.99 0.63
N ARG A 73 4.94 11.25 1.95
CA ARG A 73 5.31 10.26 2.97
C ARG A 73 4.33 9.09 3.02
N ALA A 74 3.03 9.39 2.99
CA ALA A 74 1.99 8.36 2.99
C ALA A 74 1.94 7.58 1.66
N ALA A 75 2.17 8.26 0.52
CA ALA A 75 2.32 7.61 -0.78
C ALA A 75 3.51 6.62 -0.79
N VAL A 76 4.67 7.06 -0.29
CA VAL A 76 5.87 6.22 -0.16
C VAL A 76 5.64 5.05 0.78
N ALA A 77 5.05 5.27 1.96
CA ALA A 77 4.74 4.21 2.90
C ALA A 77 3.78 3.17 2.33
N SER A 78 2.89 3.55 1.42
CA SER A 78 2.02 2.60 0.74
C SER A 78 2.77 1.78 -0.30
N ILE A 79 3.74 2.37 -1.00
CA ILE A 79 4.59 1.67 -1.96
C ILE A 79 5.50 0.65 -1.25
N THR A 80 6.11 1.04 -0.13
CA THR A 80 6.91 0.13 0.68
C THR A 80 6.05 -0.99 1.31
N GLY A 81 4.78 -0.70 1.59
CA GLY A 81 3.77 -1.68 2.00
C GLY A 81 3.45 -2.75 0.97
N LEU A 82 3.61 -2.46 -0.32
CA LEU A 82 3.47 -3.45 -1.39
C LEU A 82 4.61 -4.48 -1.36
N VAL A 83 5.77 -4.11 -0.80
CA VAL A 83 6.90 -5.05 -0.61
C VAL A 83 6.59 -6.03 0.50
N ALA A 84 6.24 -5.49 1.67
CA ALA A 84 5.86 -6.23 2.86
C ALA A 84 4.89 -5.38 3.68
N LYS A 85 3.74 -5.94 4.05
CA LYS A 85 2.64 -5.17 4.68
C LYS A 85 3.05 -4.64 6.06
N GLU A 86 3.90 -5.38 6.77
CA GLU A 86 4.51 -5.00 8.03
C GLU A 86 5.50 -3.83 7.91
N ASN A 87 6.11 -3.64 6.74
CA ASN A 87 7.10 -2.59 6.51
C ASN A 87 6.47 -1.19 6.41
N VAL A 88 5.14 -1.10 6.22
CA VAL A 88 4.42 0.18 6.27
C VAL A 88 4.65 0.88 7.61
N VAL A 89 4.59 0.14 8.72
CA VAL A 89 4.75 0.72 10.06
C VAL A 89 6.17 1.20 10.28
N GLY A 90 7.17 0.41 9.84
CA GLY A 90 8.58 0.79 9.93
C GLY A 90 8.89 2.04 9.09
N THR A 91 8.38 2.10 7.86
CA THR A 91 8.60 3.24 6.96
C THR A 91 7.89 4.49 7.44
N MET A 92 6.68 4.38 8.00
CA MET A 92 6.01 5.51 8.65
C MET A 92 6.77 6.01 9.88
N GLY A 93 7.34 5.12 10.70
CA GLY A 93 8.16 5.49 11.86
C GLY A 93 9.39 6.31 11.46
N VAL A 94 10.07 5.87 10.39
CA VAL A 94 11.26 6.56 9.86
C VAL A 94 10.88 7.91 9.22
N LEU A 95 9.83 7.95 8.38
CA LEU A 95 9.44 9.16 7.62
C LEU A 95 8.79 10.26 8.47
N TYR A 96 8.10 9.92 9.55
CA TYR A 96 7.45 10.89 10.45
C TYR A 96 8.29 11.25 11.70
N GLY A 97 9.57 10.86 11.74
CA GLY A 97 10.51 11.35 12.73
C GLY A 97 10.34 10.77 14.13
N ALA A 98 9.79 9.55 14.25
CA ALA A 98 9.95 8.77 15.48
C ALA A 98 11.35 8.14 15.45
N GLY A 99 12.37 8.93 15.78
CA GLY A 99 13.75 8.45 15.92
C GLY A 99 13.78 7.23 16.83
N GLU A 100 14.27 6.12 16.29
CA GLU A 100 14.19 4.76 16.84
C GLU A 100 12.76 4.40 17.29
N VAL A 101 12.15 3.47 16.56
CA VAL A 101 10.86 2.85 16.91
C VAL A 101 11.01 2.21 18.29
N ALA A 102 10.79 2.97 19.36
CA ALA A 102 10.70 2.42 20.69
C ALA A 102 9.53 1.43 20.66
N GLU A 103 9.79 0.19 21.09
CA GLU A 103 8.88 -0.98 21.05
C GLU A 103 7.47 -0.70 21.59
N ASN A 104 7.26 0.43 22.25
CA ASN A 104 6.00 0.87 22.82
C ASN A 104 5.04 1.58 21.84
N GLY A 105 5.46 2.02 20.64
CA GLY A 105 4.58 2.49 19.56
C GLY A 105 3.74 3.78 19.79
N TRP A 106 3.59 4.25 21.03
CA TRP A 106 2.72 5.37 21.42
C TRP A 106 3.11 6.72 20.80
N GLN A 107 4.41 6.95 20.57
CA GLN A 107 4.91 8.21 20.00
C GLN A 107 4.57 8.34 18.51
N ILE A 108 4.46 7.22 17.79
CA ILE A 108 4.12 7.21 16.36
C ILE A 108 2.68 7.69 16.17
N PHE A 109 1.75 7.33 17.04
CA PHE A 109 0.34 7.71 16.90
C PHE A 109 0.13 9.23 16.90
N LYS A 110 0.88 9.99 17.70
CA LYS A 110 0.77 11.46 17.72
C LYS A 110 1.36 12.10 16.46
N SER A 111 2.54 11.66 16.04
CA SER A 111 3.17 12.14 14.80
C SER A 111 2.35 11.77 13.57
N MET A 112 1.74 10.58 13.57
CA MET A 112 0.88 10.08 12.50
C MET A 112 -0.49 10.79 12.48
N ALA A 113 -1.09 11.09 13.64
CA ALA A 113 -2.30 11.90 13.71
C ALA A 113 -2.09 13.31 13.13
N ASN A 114 -0.94 13.93 13.45
CA ASN A 114 -0.55 15.20 12.85
C ASN A 114 -0.30 15.08 11.33
N ALA A 115 0.30 13.98 10.88
CA ALA A 115 0.55 13.74 9.46
C ALA A 115 -0.74 13.65 8.61
N PHE A 116 -1.82 13.12 9.18
CA PHE A 116 -3.13 13.07 8.53
C PHE A 116 -3.99 14.32 8.81
N ASN A 117 -3.37 15.46 9.14
CA ASN A 117 -4.05 16.73 9.46
C ASN A 117 -5.14 16.59 10.53
N ASN A 118 -4.95 15.70 11.51
CA ASN A 118 -5.93 15.36 12.54
C ASN A 118 -7.30 14.91 11.99
N ASN A 119 -7.38 14.50 10.73
CA ASN A 119 -8.59 13.93 10.15
C ASN A 119 -8.54 12.40 10.30
N PRO A 120 -9.27 11.81 11.26
CA PRO A 120 -9.24 10.37 11.48
C PRO A 120 -9.73 9.59 10.25
N VAL A 121 -10.58 10.20 9.42
CA VAL A 121 -11.12 9.58 8.20
C VAL A 121 -10.02 9.33 7.16
N ALA A 122 -9.04 10.23 7.04
CA ALA A 122 -7.89 10.04 6.15
C ALA A 122 -6.99 8.88 6.62
N GLY A 123 -6.87 8.67 7.93
CA GLY A 123 -6.19 7.51 8.50
C GLY A 123 -6.90 6.19 8.16
N TYR A 124 -8.24 6.15 8.27
CA TYR A 124 -9.02 4.96 7.92
C TYR A 124 -8.95 4.64 6.42
N SER A 125 -8.98 5.63 5.54
CA SER A 125 -8.84 5.39 4.09
C SER A 125 -7.44 4.88 3.74
N PHE A 126 -6.39 5.40 4.37
CA PHE A 126 -5.01 4.90 4.24
C PHE A 126 -4.88 3.43 4.68
N LEU A 127 -5.44 3.07 5.83
CA LEU A 127 -5.42 1.69 6.33
C LEU A 127 -6.20 0.75 5.43
N ALA A 128 -7.40 1.13 5.00
CA ALA A 128 -8.22 0.34 4.08
C ALA A 128 -7.49 0.11 2.75
N PHE A 129 -6.90 1.16 2.18
CA PHE A 129 -6.11 1.02 0.96
C PHE A 129 -4.96 0.03 1.15
N ASN A 130 -4.15 0.18 2.20
CA ASN A 130 -3.00 -0.68 2.42
C ASN A 130 -3.36 -2.13 2.79
N LEU A 131 -4.52 -2.38 3.40
CA LEU A 131 -5.00 -3.74 3.67
C LEU A 131 -5.50 -4.43 2.38
N LEU A 132 -6.19 -3.70 1.51
CA LEU A 132 -6.84 -4.28 0.32
C LEU A 132 -5.98 -4.24 -0.94
N CYS A 133 -5.00 -3.33 -1.03
CA CYS A 133 -4.15 -3.18 -2.22
C CYS A 133 -3.30 -4.43 -2.46
N ALA A 134 -2.70 -4.49 -3.66
CA ALA A 134 -2.03 -5.66 -4.22
C ALA A 134 -1.26 -6.53 -3.20
N PRO A 135 -1.29 -7.85 -3.40
CA PRO A 135 -0.58 -8.76 -2.51
C PRO A 135 0.93 -8.56 -2.66
N CYS A 136 1.69 -8.96 -1.64
CA CYS A 136 3.14 -8.78 -1.66
C CYS A 136 3.81 -9.50 -2.84
N PHE A 137 5.03 -9.08 -3.22
CA PHE A 137 5.75 -9.66 -4.37
C PHE A 137 5.85 -11.19 -4.36
N ALA A 138 5.92 -11.80 -3.18
CA ALA A 138 5.92 -13.25 -3.03
C ALA A 138 4.62 -13.89 -3.54
N ALA A 139 3.47 -13.32 -3.20
CA ALA A 139 2.16 -13.79 -3.65
C ALA A 139 1.92 -13.47 -5.13
N ILE A 140 2.39 -12.33 -5.63
CA ILE A 140 2.37 -12.01 -7.07
C ILE A 140 3.17 -13.04 -7.87
N GLY A 141 4.35 -13.44 -7.36
CA GLY A 141 5.18 -14.46 -7.97
C GLY A 141 4.50 -15.83 -8.04
N ALA A 142 3.77 -16.20 -6.98
CA ALA A 142 2.96 -17.43 -6.97
C ALA A 142 1.82 -17.35 -8.01
N ILE A 143 1.05 -16.26 -8.03
CA ILE A 143 -0.06 -16.06 -8.99
C ILE A 143 0.43 -16.14 -10.44
N ARG A 144 1.60 -15.56 -10.74
CA ARG A 144 2.17 -15.60 -12.08
C ARG A 144 2.55 -17.02 -12.51
N ARG A 145 3.02 -17.82 -11.56
CA ARG A 145 3.40 -19.21 -11.81
C ARG A 145 2.18 -20.12 -12.02
N GLU A 146 1.07 -19.85 -11.31
CA GLU A 146 -0.19 -20.59 -11.44
C GLU A 146 -0.97 -20.21 -12.71
N MET A 147 -1.05 -18.93 -13.08
CA MET A 147 -1.82 -18.49 -14.24
C MET A 147 -1.07 -18.64 -15.57
N ASN A 148 0.26 -18.87 -15.53
CA ASN A 148 1.15 -19.01 -16.69
C ASN A 148 0.99 -17.90 -17.78
N ASN A 149 0.42 -16.75 -17.42
CA ASN A 149 0.19 -15.63 -18.32
C ASN A 149 0.36 -14.31 -17.56
N GLY A 150 1.44 -13.59 -17.89
CA GLY A 150 1.79 -12.34 -17.22
C GLY A 150 0.76 -11.22 -17.43
N LYS A 151 0.01 -11.24 -18.55
CA LYS A 151 -1.04 -10.25 -18.81
C LYS A 151 -2.20 -10.42 -17.83
N TRP A 152 -2.59 -11.66 -17.55
CA TRP A 152 -3.63 -11.98 -16.56
C TRP A 152 -3.20 -11.64 -15.13
N THR A 153 -1.94 -11.88 -14.77
CA THR A 153 -1.43 -11.50 -13.45
C THR A 153 -1.50 -9.98 -13.24
N TRP A 154 -1.07 -9.21 -14.24
CA TRP A 154 -1.12 -7.74 -14.14
C TRP A 154 -2.55 -7.21 -14.14
N PHE A 155 -3.46 -7.82 -14.91
CA PHE A 155 -4.89 -7.51 -14.87
C PHE A 155 -5.49 -7.77 -13.47
N ALA A 156 -5.19 -8.91 -12.85
CA ALA A 156 -5.67 -9.22 -11.50
C ALA A 156 -5.16 -8.23 -10.44
N ILE A 157 -3.88 -7.86 -10.52
CA ILE A 157 -3.26 -6.86 -9.64
C ILE A 157 -3.92 -5.49 -9.84
N ALA A 158 -4.07 -5.06 -11.09
CA ALA A 158 -4.71 -3.80 -11.41
C ALA A 158 -6.15 -3.76 -10.89
N TYR A 159 -6.92 -4.83 -11.10
CA TYR A 159 -8.28 -4.95 -10.60
C TYR A 159 -8.35 -4.82 -9.07
N GLN A 160 -7.47 -5.53 -8.34
CA GLN A 160 -7.43 -5.46 -6.88
C GLN A 160 -7.02 -4.07 -6.37
N CYS A 161 -6.03 -3.43 -7.01
CA CYS A 161 -5.63 -2.07 -6.68
C CYS A 161 -6.74 -1.05 -6.95
N SER A 162 -7.44 -1.16 -8.08
CA SER A 162 -8.58 -0.30 -8.39
C SER A 162 -9.71 -0.47 -7.39
N LEU A 163 -10.02 -1.70 -7.00
CA LEU A 163 -11.03 -1.99 -5.99
C LEU A 163 -10.64 -1.41 -4.61
N ALA A 164 -9.39 -1.59 -4.20
CA ALA A 164 -8.86 -1.01 -2.96
C ALA A 164 -8.94 0.52 -2.96
N TYR A 165 -8.62 1.14 -4.10
CA TYR A 165 -8.71 2.58 -4.30
C TYR A 165 -10.15 3.10 -4.19
N VAL A 166 -11.11 2.42 -4.81
CA VAL A 166 -12.53 2.76 -4.73
C VAL A 166 -13.06 2.64 -3.29
N ILE A 167 -12.69 1.59 -2.57
CA ILE A 167 -13.09 1.41 -1.16
C ILE A 167 -12.50 2.51 -0.28
N ALA A 168 -11.23 2.84 -0.48
CA ALA A 168 -10.58 3.93 0.26
C ALA A 168 -11.22 5.30 -0.04
N LEU A 169 -11.59 5.57 -1.30
CA LEU A 169 -12.35 6.76 -1.69
C LEU A 169 -13.72 6.81 -1.00
N ILE A 170 -14.46 5.70 -0.97
CA ILE A 170 -15.76 5.63 -0.31
C ILE A 170 -15.62 5.98 1.17
N ILE A 171 -14.63 5.39 1.85
CA ILE A 171 -14.38 5.66 3.27
C ILE A 171 -14.06 7.14 3.50
N TYR A 172 -13.20 7.73 2.67
CA TYR A 172 -12.82 9.13 2.83
C TYR A 172 -13.98 10.09 2.56
N GLN A 173 -14.76 9.88 1.50
CA GLN A 173 -15.82 10.79 1.09
C GLN A 173 -17.06 10.67 1.98
N VAL A 174 -17.44 9.44 2.36
CA VAL A 174 -18.54 9.22 3.30
C VAL A 174 -18.16 9.74 4.68
N GLY A 175 -16.96 9.43 5.18
CA GLY A 175 -16.53 9.95 6.47
C GLY A 175 -16.37 11.47 6.49
N SER A 176 -15.91 12.09 5.40
CA SER A 176 -15.80 13.55 5.31
C SER A 176 -17.17 14.24 5.25
N ALA A 177 -18.15 13.61 4.60
CA ALA A 177 -19.54 14.07 4.58
C ALA A 177 -20.20 14.00 5.96
N VAL A 178 -19.94 12.95 6.74
CA VAL A 178 -20.41 12.82 8.13
C VAL A 178 -19.72 13.85 9.04
N THR A 179 -18.48 14.23 8.75
CA THR A 179 -17.70 15.20 9.56
C THR A 179 -17.94 16.67 9.14
N GLY A 180 -18.85 16.94 8.19
CA GLY A 180 -19.27 18.29 7.81
C GLY A 180 -18.38 19.01 6.77
N ASN A 181 -17.34 18.37 6.23
CA ASN A 181 -16.53 18.90 5.12
C ASN A 181 -16.97 18.24 3.80
N ILE A 182 -17.93 18.86 3.11
CA ILE A 182 -18.55 18.29 1.91
C ILE A 182 -17.72 18.71 0.69
N HIS A 183 -17.00 17.76 0.09
CA HIS A 183 -16.52 17.88 -1.29
C HIS A 183 -17.54 17.25 -2.25
N PRO A 184 -18.40 18.06 -2.91
CA PRO A 184 -19.54 17.55 -3.67
C PRO A 184 -19.13 16.65 -4.85
N ILE A 185 -18.01 16.96 -5.51
CA ILE A 185 -17.50 16.19 -6.66
C ILE A 185 -17.02 14.80 -6.22
N GLY A 186 -16.29 14.71 -5.10
CA GLY A 186 -15.81 13.43 -4.57
C GLY A 186 -16.95 12.54 -4.09
N LEU A 187 -17.97 13.13 -3.47
CA LEU A 187 -19.14 12.40 -2.98
C LEU A 187 -19.97 11.81 -4.12
N VAL A 188 -20.15 12.56 -5.22
CA VAL A 188 -20.83 12.05 -6.43
C VAL A 188 -20.06 10.87 -7.03
N VAL A 189 -18.74 10.97 -7.14
CA VAL A 189 -17.90 9.85 -7.65
C VAL A 189 -17.99 8.63 -6.72
N ALA A 190 -17.94 8.83 -5.40
CA ALA A 190 -18.09 7.75 -4.43
C ALA A 190 -19.46 7.05 -4.54
N ILE A 191 -20.55 7.82 -4.68
CA ILE A 191 -21.91 7.28 -4.85
C ILE A 191 -22.04 6.50 -6.17
N VAL A 192 -21.47 7.00 -7.28
CA VAL A 192 -21.47 6.31 -8.56
C VAL A 192 -20.68 5.00 -8.47
N CYS A 193 -19.53 5.00 -7.80
CA CYS A 193 -18.74 3.79 -7.58
C CYS A 193 -19.46 2.77 -6.68
N ILE A 194 -20.14 3.22 -5.62
CA ILE A 194 -20.99 2.36 -4.78
C ILE A 194 -22.11 1.74 -5.62
N ALA A 195 -22.80 2.56 -6.42
CA ALA A 195 -23.88 2.08 -7.29
C ALA A 195 -23.38 1.08 -8.33
N ALA A 196 -22.18 1.29 -8.89
CA ALA A 196 -21.55 0.36 -9.82
C ALA A 196 -21.16 -0.97 -9.16
N ILE A 197 -20.64 -0.94 -7.93
CA ILE A 197 -20.32 -2.16 -7.16
C ILE A 197 -21.59 -2.94 -6.82
N ILE A 198 -22.63 -2.25 -6.33
CA ILE A 198 -23.93 -2.86 -6.01
C ILE A 198 -24.56 -3.44 -7.28
N TRP A 199 -24.55 -2.70 -8.38
CA TRP A 199 -25.04 -3.20 -9.67
C TRP A 199 -24.25 -4.42 -10.13
N GLY A 200 -22.92 -4.43 -10.00
CA GLY A 200 -22.08 -5.58 -10.33
C GLY A 200 -22.34 -6.81 -9.46
N LEU A 201 -22.70 -6.62 -8.19
CA LEU A 201 -23.00 -7.69 -7.24
C LEU A 201 -24.43 -8.24 -7.40
N VAL A 202 -25.38 -7.38 -7.80
CA VAL A 202 -26.78 -7.75 -8.06
C VAL A 202 -26.98 -8.26 -9.49
N ARG A 203 -26.07 -7.94 -10.43
CA ARG A 203 -26.14 -8.46 -11.79
C ARG A 203 -25.98 -9.99 -11.72
N PRO A 204 -26.96 -10.78 -12.20
CA PRO A 204 -26.86 -12.22 -12.20
C PRO A 204 -25.61 -12.63 -12.98
N GLY A 205 -24.72 -13.36 -12.31
CA GLY A 205 -23.46 -13.83 -12.89
C GLY A 205 -23.68 -14.54 -14.21
N TYR A 206 -22.76 -14.30 -15.14
CA TYR A 206 -22.69 -14.92 -16.46
C TYR A 206 -23.01 -16.42 -16.35
N LYS A 207 -24.16 -16.84 -16.90
CA LYS A 207 -24.48 -18.25 -17.05
C LYS A 207 -23.48 -18.82 -18.05
N GLU A 208 -22.57 -19.67 -17.58
CA GLU A 208 -21.79 -20.55 -18.45
C GLU A 208 -22.77 -21.29 -19.36
N LYS A 209 -22.61 -21.12 -20.67
CA LYS A 209 -23.27 -21.95 -21.68
C LYS A 209 -22.36 -23.10 -22.03
#